data_AF-A0A4U9QZD0-F1
#
_entry.id   AF-A0A4U9QZD0-F1
#
_cell.length_a   1.000
_cell.length_b   1.000
_cell.length_c   1.000
_cell.angle_alpha   90.00
_cell.angle_beta   90.00
_cell.angle_gamma   90.00
#
_symmetry.space_group_name_H-M   'P 1'
#
loop_
_entity.id
_entity.type
_entity.pdbx_description
1 polymer ?
#
loop_
_entity_poly.entity_id
_entity_poly.type
_entity_poly.pdbx_seq_one_letter_code
_entity_poly.pdbx_strand_id
1 'polypeptide(L)'
;MLKMKKTIASTLIVTFLATMLPVKVLAVENSSSKYEEKEVVEEVKESKIVKEEEEKREKNIKHFLKEDSTYEAVVYPDAVHYKEDGKWKEIDNSLVESKDEEFKGTQKPEEKEVIDDNTLKES
;
A
#
# COMPACT_ATOMS: atom_id res chain seq x y z
N MET A 1 18.71 20.19 -50.09
CA MET A 1 17.88 19.82 -48.92
C MET A 1 17.40 18.37 -48.90
N LEU A 2 16.89 17.79 -50.01
CA LEU A 2 16.42 16.38 -50.00
C LEU A 2 17.52 15.35 -49.67
N LYS A 3 18.75 15.55 -50.17
CA LYS A 3 19.88 14.63 -49.91
C LYS A 3 20.29 14.61 -48.43
N MET A 4 20.31 15.76 -47.77
CA MET A 4 20.64 15.88 -46.34
C MET A 4 19.56 15.24 -45.45
N LYS A 5 18.27 15.41 -45.79
CA LYS A 5 17.17 14.75 -45.06
C LYS A 5 17.25 13.22 -45.19
N LYS A 6 17.61 12.72 -46.37
CA LYS A 6 17.79 11.27 -46.62
C LYS A 6 18.98 10.70 -45.85
N THR A 7 20.11 11.41 -45.75
CA THR A 7 21.26 10.95 -44.98
C THR A 7 20.95 10.94 -43.47
N ILE A 8 20.30 11.97 -42.94
CA ILE A 8 19.90 12.05 -41.53
C ILE A 8 18.89 10.95 -41.17
N ALA A 9 17.88 10.73 -42.02
CA ALA A 9 16.92 9.65 -41.83
C ALA A 9 17.60 8.28 -41.89
N SER A 10 18.55 8.10 -42.82
CA SER A 10 19.32 6.86 -42.94
C SER A 10 20.17 6.58 -41.71
N THR A 11 20.84 7.58 -41.14
CA THR A 11 21.63 7.38 -39.92
C THR A 11 20.74 7.00 -38.74
N LEU A 12 19.56 7.61 -38.61
CA LEU A 12 18.66 7.39 -37.49
C LEU A 12 18.05 5.98 -37.49
N ILE A 13 17.67 5.48 -38.67
CA ILE A 13 17.15 4.12 -38.84
C ILE A 13 18.23 3.09 -38.48
N VAL A 14 19.47 3.29 -38.93
CA VAL A 14 20.57 2.37 -38.62
C VAL A 14 20.86 2.33 -37.13
N THR A 15 20.88 3.47 -36.44
CA THR A 15 21.07 3.50 -34.98
C THR A 15 19.93 2.84 -34.22
N PHE A 16 18.68 3.02 -34.66
CA PHE A 16 17.51 2.42 -34.01
C PHE A 16 17.47 0.90 -34.19
N LEU A 17 17.92 0.39 -35.34
CA LEU A 17 18.04 -1.05 -35.58
C LEU A 17 19.18 -1.68 -34.76
N ALA A 18 20.27 -0.95 -34.51
CA ALA A 18 21.38 -1.44 -33.71
C ALA A 18 21.00 -1.72 -32.24
N THR A 19 20.03 -0.99 -31.67
CA THR A 19 19.58 -1.18 -30.27
C THR A 19 18.64 -2.38 -30.09
N MET A 20 18.17 -3.00 -31.16
CA MET A 20 17.31 -4.21 -31.09
C MET A 20 18.11 -5.50 -30.91
N LEU A 21 19.43 -5.45 -30.97
CA LEU A 21 20.27 -6.64 -30.79
C LEU A 21 20.45 -6.93 -29.29
N PRO A 22 20.09 -8.14 -28.80
CA PRO A 22 20.27 -8.50 -27.40
C PRO A 22 21.76 -8.54 -27.06
N VAL A 23 22.17 -7.75 -26.06
CA VAL A 23 23.55 -7.75 -25.56
C VAL A 23 23.76 -9.01 -24.74
N LYS A 24 24.71 -9.86 -25.14
CA LYS A 24 25.14 -11.00 -24.34
C LYS A 24 26.13 -10.52 -23.29
N VAL A 25 25.80 -10.70 -22.01
CA VAL A 25 26.72 -10.44 -20.89
C VAL A 25 27.46 -11.73 -20.57
N LEU A 26 28.80 -11.67 -20.56
CA LEU A 26 29.63 -12.73 -20.01
C LEU A 26 29.76 -12.48 -18.51
N ALA A 27 28.99 -13.23 -17.71
CA ALA A 27 29.18 -13.23 -16.27
C ALA A 27 30.52 -13.92 -15.96
N VAL A 28 31.36 -13.28 -15.14
CA VAL A 28 32.51 -13.98 -14.57
C VAL A 28 32.00 -14.94 -13.51
N GLU A 29 32.23 -16.21 -13.74
CA GLU A 29 31.80 -17.30 -12.86
C GLU A 29 32.81 -17.47 -11.73
N ASN A 30 32.49 -16.91 -10.56
CA ASN A 30 33.20 -17.23 -9.32
C ASN A 30 32.50 -18.43 -8.64
N SER A 31 32.84 -19.64 -9.09
CA SER A 31 32.21 -20.87 -8.64
C SER A 31 32.82 -21.39 -7.33
N SER A 32 32.11 -21.09 -6.24
CA SER A 32 31.87 -21.92 -5.04
C SER A 32 33.03 -22.27 -4.09
N SER A 33 32.98 -21.68 -2.89
CA SER A 33 32.68 -22.35 -1.60
C SER A 33 33.48 -21.81 -0.41
N LYS A 34 32.95 -20.75 0.20
CA LYS A 34 32.86 -20.62 1.66
C LYS A 34 31.76 -19.60 1.93
N TYR A 35 30.69 -20.03 2.59
CA TYR A 35 29.76 -19.10 3.21
C TYR A 35 30.52 -18.42 4.33
N GLU A 36 31.19 -17.32 4.00
CA GLU A 36 31.31 -16.22 4.94
C GLU A 36 30.29 -15.20 4.45
N GLU A 37 29.09 -15.32 5.01
CA GLU A 37 28.23 -14.18 5.25
C GLU A 37 29.05 -13.18 6.07
N LYS A 38 29.94 -12.46 5.40
CA LYS A 38 30.18 -11.08 5.80
C LYS A 38 28.89 -10.39 5.43
N GLU A 39 27.96 -10.36 6.37
CA GLU A 39 27.16 -9.15 6.56
C GLU A 39 28.18 -8.01 6.59
N VAL A 40 28.39 -7.40 5.44
CA VAL A 40 28.75 -5.99 5.44
C VAL A 40 27.47 -5.34 5.93
N VAL A 41 27.30 -5.31 7.24
CA VAL A 41 26.50 -4.28 7.89
C VAL A 41 27.27 -3.01 7.56
N GLU A 42 27.05 -2.48 6.35
CA GLU A 42 27.19 -1.05 6.18
C GLU A 42 26.25 -0.51 7.25
N GLU A 43 26.84 0.11 8.26
CA GLU A 43 26.12 0.92 9.22
C GLU A 43 25.50 2.04 8.38
N VAL A 44 24.33 1.75 7.78
CA VAL A 44 23.54 2.72 7.05
C VAL A 44 23.11 3.67 8.11
N LYS A 45 23.87 4.76 8.24
CA LYS A 45 23.57 5.84 9.16
C LYS A 45 22.15 6.28 8.84
N GLU A 46 21.21 5.91 9.70
CA GLU A 46 19.80 6.20 9.50
C GLU A 46 19.62 7.70 9.44
N SER A 47 19.33 8.20 8.24
CA SER A 47 19.02 9.61 8.01
C SER A 47 17.67 9.92 8.63
N LYS A 48 17.55 11.05 9.32
CA LYS A 48 16.31 11.42 9.99
C LYS A 48 15.16 11.66 9.00
N ILE A 49 13.96 11.31 9.43
CA ILE A 49 12.72 11.64 8.72
C ILE A 49 12.45 13.15 8.82
N VAL A 50 12.20 13.78 7.68
CA VAL A 50 11.90 15.21 7.56
C VAL A 50 10.38 15.44 7.56
N LYS A 51 9.66 14.71 6.71
CA LYS A 51 8.20 14.85 6.54
C LYS A 51 7.57 13.60 5.95
N GLU A 52 6.26 13.44 6.16
CA GLU A 52 5.45 12.51 5.39
C GLU A 52 5.21 13.05 3.96
N GLU A 53 5.20 12.16 2.97
CA GLU A 53 4.83 12.46 1.58
C GLU A 53 3.39 12.02 1.32
N GLU A 54 2.41 12.86 1.67
CA GLU A 54 0.98 12.52 1.65
C GLU A 54 0.47 12.13 0.25
N GLU A 55 1.07 12.69 -0.81
CA GLU A 55 0.72 12.38 -2.20
C GLU A 55 1.07 10.94 -2.59
N LYS A 56 1.97 10.29 -1.85
CA LYS A 56 2.37 8.89 -2.02
C LYS A 56 1.66 7.95 -1.05
N ARG A 57 0.60 8.39 -0.38
CA ARG A 57 -0.21 7.47 0.45
C ARG A 57 -0.80 6.36 -0.42
N GLU A 58 -0.79 5.15 0.12
CA GLU A 58 -1.49 3.99 -0.43
C GLU A 58 -2.34 3.35 0.65
N LYS A 59 -3.23 2.41 0.30
CA LYS A 59 -4.19 1.78 1.25
C LYS A 59 -3.57 1.44 2.62
N ASN A 60 -2.38 0.86 2.63
CA ASN A 60 -1.68 0.37 3.82
C ASN A 60 -0.21 0.82 3.91
N ILE A 61 0.20 1.86 3.17
CA ILE A 61 1.60 2.32 3.12
C ILE A 61 1.69 3.81 3.37
N LYS A 62 2.60 4.21 4.26
CA LYS A 62 3.01 5.60 4.49
C LYS A 62 4.44 5.81 3.99
N HIS A 63 4.64 6.87 3.22
CA HIS A 63 5.95 7.25 2.69
C HIS A 63 6.48 8.48 3.42
N PHE A 64 7.76 8.45 3.78
CA PHE A 64 8.45 9.52 4.49
C PHE A 64 9.68 9.98 3.71
N LEU A 65 9.83 11.29 3.54
CA LEU A 65 11.04 11.89 2.99
C LEU A 65 12.09 12.03 4.09
N LYS A 66 13.30 11.58 3.81
CA LYS A 66 14.45 11.67 4.73
C LYS A 66 15.38 12.83 4.35
N GLU A 67 16.26 13.22 5.28
CA GLU A 67 17.22 14.34 5.09
C GLU A 67 18.18 14.14 3.92
N ASP A 68 18.49 12.88 3.59
CA ASP A 68 19.33 12.49 2.45
C ASP A 68 18.58 12.52 1.10
N SER A 69 17.35 13.05 1.07
CA SER A 69 16.45 13.06 -0.09
C SER A 69 16.03 11.69 -0.59
N THR A 70 16.24 10.63 0.19
CA THR A 70 15.67 9.30 -0.07
C THR A 70 14.33 9.13 0.66
N TYR A 71 13.61 8.04 0.35
CA TYR A 71 12.31 7.74 0.94
C TYR A 71 12.38 6.49 1.82
N GLU A 72 11.59 6.49 2.89
CA GLU A 72 11.30 5.33 3.71
C GLU A 72 9.80 5.02 3.64
N ALA A 73 9.45 3.75 3.55
CA ALA A 73 8.06 3.30 3.46
C ALA A 73 7.73 2.39 4.64
N VAL A 74 6.70 2.76 5.40
CA VAL A 74 6.14 1.93 6.48
C VAL A 74 4.93 1.19 5.93
N VAL A 75 4.99 -0.14 5.94
CA VAL A 75 3.93 -1.01 5.42
C VAL A 75 3.16 -1.63 6.58
N TYR A 76 1.85 -1.41 6.60
CA TYR A 76 0.93 -1.98 7.58
C TYR A 76 0.24 -3.23 7.02
N PRO A 77 -0.12 -4.20 7.88
CA PRO A 77 -0.86 -5.39 7.44
C PRO A 77 -2.28 -5.04 6.96
N ASP A 78 -2.91 -4.08 7.62
CA ASP A 78 -4.27 -3.62 7.35
C ASP A 78 -4.29 -2.21 6.74
N ALA A 79 -5.45 -1.80 6.23
CA ALA A 79 -5.62 -0.47 5.67
C ALA A 79 -5.51 0.62 6.76
N VAL A 80 -4.66 1.62 6.52
CA VAL A 80 -4.50 2.80 7.39
C VAL A 80 -5.02 4.08 6.75
N HIS A 81 -5.30 4.03 5.43
CA HIS A 81 -5.94 5.12 4.70
C HIS A 81 -7.26 4.66 4.07
N TYR A 82 -8.22 5.57 3.97
CA TYR A 82 -9.43 5.43 3.17
C TYR A 82 -9.39 6.37 1.96
N LYS A 83 -10.17 6.07 0.92
CA LYS A 83 -10.20 6.86 -0.31
C LYS A 83 -11.44 7.74 -0.34
N GLU A 84 -11.24 9.05 -0.45
CA GLU A 84 -12.31 10.04 -0.59
C GLU A 84 -11.95 11.00 -1.73
N ASP A 85 -12.88 11.22 -2.66
CA ASP A 85 -12.67 12.05 -3.86
C ASP A 85 -11.39 11.73 -4.64
N GLY A 86 -11.04 10.45 -4.70
CA GLY A 86 -9.83 9.98 -5.38
C GLY A 86 -8.53 10.16 -4.60
N LYS A 87 -8.55 10.80 -3.42
CA LYS A 87 -7.39 11.03 -2.56
C LYS A 87 -7.39 10.09 -1.36
N TRP A 88 -6.20 9.69 -0.93
CA TRP A 88 -6.03 8.90 0.28
C TRP A 88 -6.03 9.82 1.51
N LYS A 89 -6.89 9.50 2.48
CA LYS A 89 -7.05 10.20 3.75
C LYS A 89 -6.75 9.26 4.92
N GLU A 90 -6.18 9.83 5.97
CA GLU A 90 -5.84 9.13 7.22
C GLU A 90 -7.11 8.68 7.97
N ILE A 91 -7.12 7.44 8.46
CA ILE A 91 -8.15 6.97 9.38
C ILE A 91 -7.91 7.58 10.77
N ASP A 92 -8.86 8.39 11.25
CA ASP A 92 -8.81 8.94 12.59
C ASP A 92 -9.31 7.91 13.62
N ASN A 93 -8.38 7.40 14.43
CA ASN A 93 -8.66 6.46 15.52
C ASN A 93 -8.71 7.15 16.90
N SER A 94 -8.88 8.47 16.94
CA SER A 94 -9.01 9.20 18.20
C SER A 94 -10.27 8.77 18.95
N LEU A 95 -10.12 8.48 20.25
CA LEU A 95 -11.25 8.16 21.11
C LEU A 95 -11.99 9.44 21.47
N VAL A 96 -13.33 9.39 21.42
CA VAL A 96 -14.20 10.49 21.83
C VAL A 96 -14.92 10.08 23.11
N GLU A 97 -14.91 10.94 24.12
CA GLU A 97 -15.73 10.75 25.31
C GLU A 97 -17.21 10.85 24.92
N SER A 98 -17.90 9.71 24.89
CA SER A 98 -19.35 9.68 24.84
C SER A 98 -19.85 9.60 26.28
N LYS A 99 -20.77 10.48 26.66
CA LYS A 99 -21.62 10.21 27.82
C LYS A 99 -22.49 9.05 27.39
N ASP A 100 -22.41 7.94 28.11
CA ASP A 100 -23.27 6.78 27.88
C ASP A 100 -24.75 7.23 27.96
N GLU A 101 -25.37 7.52 26.82
CA GLU A 101 -26.80 7.30 26.71
C GLU A 101 -26.97 5.79 26.72
N GLU A 102 -27.16 5.28 27.94
CA GLU A 102 -27.58 3.93 28.31
C GLU A 102 -27.99 3.10 27.08
N PHE A 103 -27.07 2.26 26.59
CA PHE A 103 -27.35 1.31 25.54
C PHE A 103 -28.45 0.35 26.04
N LYS A 104 -29.71 0.69 25.75
CA LYS A 104 -30.85 -0.20 26.02
C LYS A 104 -30.77 -1.33 25.02
N GLY A 105 -30.09 -2.39 25.42
CA GLY A 105 -30.00 -3.64 24.67
C GLY A 105 -31.36 -4.04 24.13
N THR A 106 -31.40 -4.36 22.84
CA THR A 106 -32.59 -4.88 22.17
C THR A 106 -33.13 -6.06 22.95
N GLN A 107 -34.30 -5.90 23.57
CA GLN A 107 -35.03 -6.99 24.19
C GLN A 107 -35.37 -8.01 23.10
N LYS A 108 -34.92 -9.25 23.29
CA LYS A 108 -35.37 -10.42 22.55
C LYS A 108 -36.92 -10.44 22.64
N PRO A 109 -37.66 -10.61 21.54
CA PRO A 109 -39.12 -10.62 21.62
C PRO A 109 -39.55 -11.79 22.52
N GLU A 110 -40.21 -11.46 23.62
CA GLU A 110 -40.91 -12.43 24.45
C GLU A 110 -41.99 -13.09 23.60
N GLU A 111 -41.84 -14.40 23.42
CA GLU A 111 -42.86 -15.26 22.85
C GLU A 111 -44.07 -15.21 23.78
N LYS A 112 -45.11 -14.47 23.38
CA LYS A 112 -46.37 -14.45 24.10
C LYS A 112 -47.00 -15.84 23.96
N GLU A 113 -47.03 -16.61 25.06
CA GLU A 113 -47.95 -17.73 25.18
C GLU A 113 -49.37 -17.22 24.95
N VAL A 114 -49.98 -17.71 23.87
CA VAL A 114 -51.40 -17.53 23.59
C VAL A 114 -52.16 -18.40 24.59
N ILE A 115 -52.67 -17.79 25.66
CA ILE A 115 -53.66 -18.45 26.51
C ILE A 115 -54.99 -18.39 25.76
N ASP A 116 -55.41 -19.54 25.25
CA ASP A 116 -56.66 -19.75 24.55
C ASP A 116 -57.84 -19.65 25.54
N ASP A 117 -58.60 -18.57 25.44
CA ASP A 117 -59.76 -18.27 26.28
C ASP A 117 -60.98 -19.03 25.75
N ASN A 118 -61.04 -20.35 25.98
CA ASN A 118 -62.27 -21.10 25.80
C ASN A 118 -62.33 -22.41 26.59
N THR A 119 -62.87 -22.39 27.81
CA THR A 119 -63.66 -23.53 28.33
C THR A 119 -64.71 -23.01 29.32
N LEU A 120 -65.87 -22.68 28.73
CA LEU A 120 -67.22 -23.06 29.18
C LEU A 120 -67.57 -22.87 30.68
N LYS A 121 -68.41 -21.86 30.91
CA LYS A 121 -69.60 -22.04 31.76
C LYS A 121 -70.42 -23.20 31.19
N GLU A 122 -70.72 -24.21 31.99
CA GLU A 122 -72.06 -24.79 32.11
C GLU A 122 -72.13 -25.81 33.26
N SER A 123 -73.19 -25.66 34.06
CA SER A 123 -73.74 -26.58 35.09
C SER A 123 -73.06 -26.64 36.46
#